data_AF-A0A4Z1G314-F1
#
_entry.id   AF-A0A4Z1G314-F1
#
_cell.length_a   1.000
_cell.length_b   1.000
_cell.length_c   1.000
_cell.angle_alpha   90.00
_cell.angle_beta   90.00
_cell.angle_gamma   90.00
#
_symmetry.space_group_name_H-M   'P 1'
#
loop_
_entity.id
_entity.type
_entity.pdbx_description
1 polymer ?
#
loop_
_entity_poly.entity_id
_entity_poly.type
_entity_poly.pdbx_seq_one_letter_code
_entity_poly.pdbx_strand_id
1 'polypeptide(L)'
;MGLVKSLLYFSVHPNQLRAILQWKLWHDPVHARDPSKEPQSLKDCFKYLEMTSRSFSSVIQELNPELLVPVALFYLILRGLDTIEDDMTIPLGKKEPLLRAFDSIIEKDGWTFNENGPNEKDGELLVHFDCVITEFKKCKPAYQSIIKDITKKMGNGMADYANNAEHNINGVNTIKDYELYCHYVAGLVGDGLTRLFVEAKLANPALLSKPELSESMGQFLQKTNIIRDIREDFDDKRRFWPKEIWSKHVDKFDDLFDPQNRQIALNCSSEMVLNSLRHADECLFYMAGIKDQSVFNFVAIPQAMAIATLELVFQNPAIFEKNVKITKGDACQLMMESSQNLRTVCDIFKRYARRINKKNSPKDPNFLKISIACGKIEQFIESIFPSQNPEAIALQQAGETSVAQKKSAAEEAEAKKDVFYLMLAVFGTLIVVSGLMIGAAWLAGARFDVALNEIRQGNFAPKDKGIPQVQNTAPAFDHAEL
;
A
#
# COMPACT_ATOMS: atom_id res chain seq x y z
N MET A 1 24.15 15.21 23.69
CA MET A 1 25.47 14.91 23.07
C MET A 1 26.28 16.20 23.18
N GLY A 2 27.46 16.18 23.82
CA GLY A 2 28.21 17.43 24.09
C GLY A 2 28.69 18.13 22.82
N LEU A 3 28.79 19.46 22.87
CA LEU A 3 29.14 20.34 21.74
C LEU A 3 30.42 19.88 21.01
N VAL A 4 31.44 19.48 21.76
CA VAL A 4 32.73 19.00 21.24
C VAL A 4 32.59 17.70 20.42
N LYS A 5 31.75 16.77 20.89
CA LYS A 5 31.50 15.50 20.19
C LYS A 5 30.74 15.74 18.87
N SER A 6 29.82 16.69 18.86
CA SER A 6 29.12 17.10 17.63
C SER A 6 30.05 17.79 16.64
N LEU A 7 30.94 18.68 17.11
CA LEU A 7 31.92 19.34 16.24
C LEU A 7 32.88 18.34 15.58
N LEU A 8 33.44 17.39 16.37
CA LEU A 8 34.30 16.33 15.85
C LEU A 8 33.57 15.39 14.88
N TYR A 9 32.30 15.09 15.15
CA TYR A 9 31.49 14.28 14.24
C TYR A 9 31.28 15.00 12.89
N PHE A 10 30.94 16.29 12.91
CA PHE A 10 30.68 17.05 11.68
C PHE A 10 31.93 17.44 10.91
N SER A 11 33.11 17.51 11.54
CA SER A 11 34.38 17.71 10.81
C SER A 11 34.72 16.55 9.89
N VAL A 12 34.28 15.32 10.21
CA VAL A 12 34.46 14.13 9.36
C VAL A 12 33.22 13.78 8.53
N HIS A 13 32.10 14.49 8.71
CA HIS A 13 30.87 14.35 7.91
C HIS A 13 30.41 15.70 7.33
N PRO A 14 31.21 16.36 6.48
CA PRO A 14 30.93 17.71 5.97
C PRO A 14 29.63 17.79 5.17
N ASN A 15 29.24 16.72 4.47
CA ASN A 15 27.98 16.67 3.72
C ASN A 15 26.75 16.71 4.65
N GLN A 16 26.81 16.04 5.80
CA GLN A 16 25.73 16.07 6.79
C GLN A 16 25.62 17.44 7.46
N LEU A 17 26.77 18.08 7.76
CA LEU A 17 26.78 19.45 8.27
C LEU A 17 26.20 20.42 7.23
N ARG A 18 26.59 20.29 5.96
CA ARG A 18 26.05 21.08 4.85
C ARG A 18 24.54 20.94 4.78
N ALA A 19 23.99 19.72 4.80
CA ALA A 19 22.54 19.51 4.74
C ALA A 19 21.81 20.19 5.91
N ILE A 20 22.35 20.12 7.13
CA ILE A 20 21.78 20.79 8.31
C ILE A 20 21.82 22.31 8.16
N LEU A 21 22.95 22.87 7.68
CA LEU A 21 23.10 24.31 7.47
C LEU A 21 22.19 24.81 6.35
N GLN A 22 22.08 24.07 5.24
CA GLN A 22 21.19 24.38 4.13
C GLN A 22 19.74 24.40 4.61
N TRP A 23 19.30 23.38 5.34
CA TRP A 23 17.96 23.36 5.93
C TRP A 23 17.74 24.54 6.89
N LYS A 24 18.71 24.88 7.74
CA LYS A 24 18.53 25.97 8.70
C LYS A 24 18.57 27.38 8.10
N LEU A 25 19.31 27.58 7.01
CA LEU A 25 19.58 28.91 6.46
C LEU A 25 18.77 29.23 5.20
N TRP A 26 18.42 28.21 4.42
CA TRP A 26 17.81 28.37 3.09
C TRP A 26 16.45 27.68 2.94
N HIS A 27 15.96 27.01 3.98
CA HIS A 27 14.58 26.52 3.98
C HIS A 27 13.62 27.69 4.16
N ASP A 28 12.72 27.85 3.19
CA ASP A 28 11.62 28.79 3.26
C ASP A 28 10.31 27.98 3.37
N PRO A 29 9.60 28.05 4.50
CA PRO A 29 8.39 27.28 4.70
C PRO A 29 7.31 27.71 3.70
N VAL A 30 6.57 26.74 3.13
CA VAL A 30 5.51 27.02 2.15
C VAL A 30 4.44 27.94 2.75
N HIS A 31 4.10 27.69 4.01
CA HIS A 31 3.25 28.55 4.82
C HIS A 31 3.89 28.76 6.19
N ALA A 32 3.75 29.98 6.71
CA ALA A 32 4.26 30.35 8.03
C ALA A 32 3.09 30.62 8.98
N ARG A 33 3.14 29.97 10.15
CA ARG A 33 2.23 30.24 11.27
C ARG A 33 2.61 31.57 11.94
N ASP A 34 1.60 32.30 12.42
CA ASP A 34 1.77 33.54 13.18
C ASP A 34 1.15 33.38 14.59
N PRO A 35 1.94 32.93 15.59
CA PRO A 35 1.45 32.73 16.94
C PRO A 35 0.92 33.99 17.62
N SER A 36 1.27 35.19 17.15
CA SER A 36 0.88 36.45 17.81
C SER A 36 -0.64 36.68 17.78
N LYS A 37 -1.32 36.12 16.78
CA LYS A 37 -2.77 36.29 16.54
C LYS A 37 -3.63 35.18 17.15
N GLU A 38 -3.01 34.19 17.77
CA GLU A 38 -3.68 32.97 18.20
C GLU A 38 -4.12 33.05 19.67
N PRO A 39 -5.29 32.46 20.01
CA PRO A 39 -5.71 32.32 21.40
C PRO A 39 -4.75 31.38 22.16
N GLN A 40 -4.72 31.50 23.50
CA GLN A 40 -3.82 30.72 24.34
C GLN A 40 -4.02 29.20 24.17
N SER A 41 -5.26 28.74 24.09
CA SER A 41 -5.60 27.32 23.86
C SER A 41 -4.98 26.75 22.58
N LEU A 42 -4.92 27.53 21.50
CA LEU A 42 -4.29 27.11 20.25
C LEU A 42 -2.76 27.08 20.38
N LYS A 43 -2.17 28.07 21.06
CA LYS A 43 -0.73 28.07 21.36
C LYS A 43 -0.33 26.84 22.16
N ASP A 44 -1.15 26.45 23.14
CA ASP A 44 -0.93 25.27 23.96
C ASP A 44 -1.04 23.99 23.13
N CYS A 45 -2.00 23.89 22.20
CA CYS A 45 -2.06 22.78 21.25
C CYS A 45 -0.75 22.62 20.45
N PHE A 46 -0.22 23.71 19.90
CA PHE A 46 1.04 23.65 19.15
C PHE A 46 2.27 23.39 20.04
N LYS A 47 2.27 23.85 21.29
CA LYS A 47 3.28 23.47 22.28
C LYS A 47 3.27 21.94 22.48
N TYR A 48 2.10 21.34 22.69
CA TYR A 48 2.00 19.89 22.84
C TYR A 48 2.32 19.13 21.54
N LEU A 49 2.02 19.73 20.38
CA LEU A 49 2.42 19.17 19.10
C LEU A 49 3.94 19.09 18.98
N GLU A 50 4.66 20.16 19.35
CA GLU A 50 6.12 20.18 19.33
C GLU A 50 6.74 19.18 20.33
N MET A 51 6.16 19.08 21.53
CA MET A 51 6.61 18.14 22.55
C MET A 51 6.50 16.68 22.10
N THR A 52 5.35 16.30 21.52
CA THR A 52 5.02 14.91 21.18
C THR A 52 5.56 14.48 19.82
N SER A 53 5.54 15.35 18.80
CA SER A 53 5.87 14.99 17.41
C SER A 53 7.29 15.37 16.96
N ARG A 54 7.99 16.21 17.73
CA ARG A 54 9.38 16.66 17.48
C ARG A 54 9.59 17.17 16.05
N SER A 55 10.30 16.43 15.20
CA SER A 55 10.60 16.85 13.83
C SER A 55 9.39 16.83 12.90
N PHE A 56 8.32 16.10 13.25
CA PHE A 56 7.10 16.11 12.45
C PHE A 56 6.26 17.36 12.70
N SER A 57 6.44 18.04 13.84
CA SER A 57 5.74 19.29 14.15
C SER A 57 6.03 20.38 13.11
N SER A 58 7.28 20.48 12.65
CA SER A 58 7.66 21.49 11.65
C SER A 58 6.94 21.24 10.33
N VAL A 59 6.78 19.97 9.94
CA VAL A 59 6.09 19.60 8.69
C VAL A 59 4.60 19.94 8.78
N ILE A 60 3.96 19.71 9.94
CA ILE A 60 2.57 20.11 10.18
C ILE A 60 2.42 21.63 10.15
N GLN A 61 3.36 22.36 10.76
CA GLN A 61 3.30 23.83 10.85
C GLN A 61 3.45 24.55 9.50
N GLU A 62 3.94 23.84 8.47
CA GLU A 62 4.08 24.36 7.10
C GLU A 62 2.87 24.10 6.20
N LEU A 63 1.84 23.41 6.72
CA LEU A 63 0.62 23.11 5.98
C LEU A 63 -0.16 24.37 5.60
N ASN A 64 -0.94 24.25 4.52
CA ASN A 64 -1.92 25.23 4.09
C ASN A 64 -2.77 25.71 5.29
N PRO A 65 -3.01 27.03 5.46
CA PRO A 65 -3.76 27.56 6.60
C PRO A 65 -5.13 26.90 6.84
N GLU A 66 -5.77 26.39 5.78
CA GLU A 66 -7.03 25.65 5.85
C GLU A 66 -6.91 24.31 6.60
N LEU A 67 -5.75 23.64 6.51
CA LEU A 67 -5.48 22.32 7.10
C LEU A 67 -4.57 22.34 8.32
N LEU A 68 -3.82 23.43 8.55
CA LEU A 68 -2.86 23.55 9.64
C LEU A 68 -3.46 23.15 11.00
N VAL A 69 -4.57 23.76 11.39
CA VAL A 69 -5.22 23.49 12.68
C VAL A 69 -5.94 22.14 12.70
N PRO A 70 -6.79 21.78 11.71
CA PRO A 70 -7.44 20.47 11.70
C PRO A 70 -6.47 19.29 11.76
N VAL A 71 -5.35 19.34 11.03
CA VAL A 71 -4.34 18.25 11.03
C VAL A 71 -3.56 18.22 12.34
N ALA A 72 -3.20 19.39 12.91
CA ALA A 72 -2.55 19.45 14.22
C ALA A 72 -3.44 18.84 15.32
N LEU A 73 -4.73 19.20 15.34
CA LEU A 73 -5.69 18.66 16.31
C LEU A 73 -5.95 17.18 16.06
N PHE A 74 -6.06 16.75 14.81
CA PHE A 74 -6.20 15.33 14.48
C PHE A 74 -5.01 14.52 15.02
N TYR A 75 -3.79 15.01 14.83
CA TYR A 75 -2.59 14.38 15.40
C TYR A 75 -2.65 14.31 16.94
N LEU A 76 -2.98 15.41 17.61
CA LEU A 76 -3.04 15.46 19.08
C LEU A 76 -4.12 14.55 19.66
N ILE A 77 -5.28 14.48 19.01
CA ILE A 77 -6.37 13.59 19.42
C ILE A 77 -5.92 12.14 19.32
N LEU A 78 -5.34 11.73 18.18
CA LEU A 78 -4.87 10.37 18.01
C LEU A 78 -3.67 10.06 18.92
N ARG A 79 -2.80 11.03 19.18
CA ARG A 79 -1.69 10.88 20.15
C ARG A 79 -2.22 10.67 21.57
N GLY A 80 -3.24 11.41 21.99
CA GLY A 80 -3.88 11.20 23.29
C GLY A 80 -4.50 9.81 23.41
N LEU A 81 -5.12 9.31 22.33
CA LEU A 81 -5.64 7.95 22.27
C LEU A 81 -4.52 6.89 22.37
N ASP A 82 -3.44 7.07 21.61
CA ASP A 82 -2.22 6.24 21.61
C ASP A 82 -1.59 6.17 23.01
N THR A 83 -1.47 7.32 23.70
CA THR A 83 -0.94 7.38 25.07
C THR A 83 -1.75 6.55 26.07
N ILE A 84 -3.08 6.48 25.94
CA ILE A 84 -3.92 5.61 26.79
C ILE A 84 -3.70 4.12 26.45
N GLU A 85 -3.49 3.81 25.17
CA GLU A 85 -3.27 2.44 24.70
C GLU A 85 -1.91 1.89 25.16
N ASP A 86 -0.84 2.66 24.96
CA ASP A 86 0.54 2.28 25.27
C ASP A 86 0.82 2.22 26.78
N ASP A 87 0.05 2.94 27.61
CA ASP A 87 0.29 2.98 29.06
C ASP A 87 -0.10 1.66 29.75
N MET A 88 0.91 0.83 30.00
CA MET A 88 0.77 -0.47 30.65
C MET A 88 0.38 -0.40 32.14
N THR A 89 0.34 0.80 32.74
CA THR A 89 -0.09 0.99 34.14
C THR A 89 -1.61 1.11 34.29
N ILE A 90 -2.34 1.39 33.19
CA ILE A 90 -3.79 1.49 33.18
C ILE A 90 -4.41 0.08 33.02
N PRO A 91 -5.18 -0.42 34.00
CA PRO A 91 -5.81 -1.75 33.89
C PRO A 91 -6.80 -1.84 32.72
N LEU A 92 -6.92 -3.02 32.09
CA LEU A 92 -7.78 -3.22 30.91
C LEU A 92 -9.23 -2.77 31.16
N GLY A 93 -9.82 -3.12 32.31
CA GLY A 93 -11.20 -2.75 32.66
C GLY A 93 -11.47 -1.24 32.70
N LYS A 94 -10.42 -0.41 32.78
CA LYS A 94 -10.49 1.04 32.64
C LYS A 94 -10.07 1.51 31.25
N LYS A 95 -9.02 0.90 30.69
CA LYS A 95 -8.46 1.23 29.37
C LYS A 95 -9.48 1.03 28.25
N GLU A 96 -10.12 -0.14 28.19
CA GLU A 96 -11.07 -0.46 27.10
C GLU A 96 -12.23 0.53 27.00
N PRO A 97 -12.96 0.87 28.09
CA PRO A 97 -14.01 1.88 28.02
C PRO A 97 -13.52 3.27 27.59
N LEU A 98 -12.31 3.67 28.01
CA LEU A 98 -11.71 4.95 27.61
C LEU A 98 -11.41 4.98 26.11
N LEU A 99 -10.79 3.93 25.58
CA LEU A 99 -10.45 3.82 24.15
C LEU A 99 -11.71 3.83 23.28
N ARG A 100 -12.73 3.04 23.64
CA ARG A 100 -13.97 2.94 22.86
C ARG A 100 -14.82 4.21 22.89
N ALA A 101 -14.76 4.97 23.98
CA ALA A 101 -15.53 6.20 24.15
C ALA A 101 -14.75 7.47 23.76
N PHE A 102 -13.51 7.35 23.27
CA PHE A 102 -12.64 8.52 23.05
C PHE A 102 -13.21 9.51 22.03
N ASP A 103 -13.97 9.01 21.03
CA ASP A 103 -14.69 9.84 20.06
C ASP A 103 -15.79 10.72 20.67
N SER A 104 -16.34 10.29 21.81
CA SER A 104 -17.31 11.05 22.60
C SER A 104 -16.62 11.93 23.64
N ILE A 105 -15.45 11.51 24.15
CA ILE A 105 -14.63 12.28 25.08
C ILE A 105 -14.15 13.59 24.44
N ILE A 106 -13.74 13.56 23.16
CA ILE A 106 -13.28 14.77 22.45
C ILE A 106 -14.37 15.85 22.28
N GLU A 107 -15.63 15.55 22.63
CA GLU A 107 -16.74 16.53 22.64
C GLU A 107 -17.05 17.07 24.05
N LYS A 108 -16.49 16.45 25.11
CA LYS A 108 -16.78 16.78 26.50
C LYS A 108 -15.91 17.93 26.99
N ASP A 109 -16.52 19.10 27.16
CA ASP A 109 -15.81 20.30 27.65
C ASP A 109 -15.10 20.05 28.97
N GLY A 110 -13.83 20.48 29.04
CA GLY A 110 -13.00 20.38 30.25
C GLY A 110 -12.55 18.98 30.61
N TRP A 111 -12.68 17.98 29.72
CA TRP A 111 -12.12 16.66 29.98
C TRP A 111 -10.60 16.68 29.99
N THR A 112 -10.01 16.05 31.01
CA THR A 112 -8.58 15.86 31.23
C THR A 112 -8.35 14.48 31.82
N PHE A 113 -7.13 13.94 31.70
CA PHE A 113 -6.77 12.65 32.28
C PHE A 113 -5.38 12.70 32.92
N ASN A 114 -5.34 12.45 34.24
CA ASN A 114 -4.15 12.58 35.09
C ASN A 114 -3.72 11.26 35.74
N GLU A 115 -4.22 10.14 35.23
CA GLU A 115 -3.96 8.80 35.78
C GLU A 115 -2.96 8.00 34.93
N ASN A 116 -2.22 8.69 34.05
CA ASN A 116 -1.13 8.08 33.30
C ASN A 116 0.01 7.67 34.26
N GLY A 117 0.76 6.64 33.88
CA GLY A 117 1.97 6.21 34.56
C GLY A 117 3.01 7.34 34.63
N PRO A 118 3.83 7.38 35.70
CA PRO A 118 4.79 8.47 35.92
C PRO A 118 5.89 8.57 34.86
N ASN A 119 6.07 7.52 34.05
CA ASN A 119 7.06 7.44 32.99
C ASN A 119 6.45 7.58 31.58
N GLU A 120 5.14 7.83 31.49
CA GLU A 120 4.47 7.96 30.20
C GLU A 120 4.86 9.29 29.54
N LYS A 121 5.55 9.22 28.40
CA LYS A 121 6.30 10.35 27.82
C LYS A 121 5.38 11.50 27.43
N ASP A 122 4.20 11.15 26.93
CA ASP A 122 3.22 12.10 26.39
C ASP A 122 2.03 12.31 27.34
N GLY A 123 2.11 11.85 28.60
CA GLY A 123 1.02 11.96 29.58
C GLY A 123 0.58 13.41 29.88
N GLU A 124 1.49 14.38 29.74
CA GLU A 124 1.20 15.82 29.89
C GLU A 124 0.13 16.31 28.90
N LEU A 125 0.07 15.75 27.68
CA LEU A 125 -0.96 16.09 26.70
C LEU A 125 -2.36 15.76 27.22
N LEU A 126 -2.50 14.60 27.88
CA LEU A 126 -3.78 14.15 28.43
C LEU A 126 -4.21 14.95 29.66
N VAL A 127 -3.24 15.44 30.46
CA VAL A 127 -3.51 16.32 31.60
C VAL A 127 -4.11 17.66 31.16
N HIS A 128 -3.69 18.15 29.99
CA HIS A 128 -4.14 19.44 29.42
C HIS A 128 -4.98 19.27 28.15
N PHE A 129 -5.69 18.15 28.04
CA PHE A 129 -6.43 17.79 26.83
C PHE A 129 -7.65 18.70 26.57
N ASP A 130 -8.06 19.48 27.58
CA ASP A 130 -9.13 20.48 27.50
C ASP A 130 -8.83 21.56 26.45
N CYS A 131 -7.55 21.91 26.22
CA CYS A 131 -7.19 22.85 25.17
C CYS A 131 -7.45 22.28 23.78
N VAL A 132 -7.18 20.98 23.58
CA VAL A 132 -7.41 20.27 22.31
C VAL A 132 -8.90 20.21 22.01
N ILE A 133 -9.72 19.87 23.00
CA ILE A 133 -11.19 19.83 22.89
C ILE A 133 -11.74 21.21 22.52
N THR A 134 -11.25 22.26 23.19
CA THR A 134 -11.67 23.65 22.94
C THR A 134 -11.43 24.09 21.50
N GLU A 135 -10.27 23.76 20.93
CA GLU A 135 -9.96 24.10 19.53
C GLU A 135 -10.65 23.15 18.53
N PHE A 136 -10.80 21.86 18.87
CA PHE A 136 -11.51 20.88 18.04
C PHE A 136 -12.95 21.31 17.74
N LYS A 137 -13.67 21.82 18.76
CA LYS A 137 -15.05 22.30 18.60
C LYS A 137 -15.18 23.54 17.71
N LYS A 138 -14.08 24.26 17.45
CA LYS A 138 -14.04 25.43 16.53
C LYS A 138 -13.80 25.03 15.08
N CYS A 139 -13.37 23.81 14.81
CA CYS A 139 -13.16 23.32 13.44
C CYS A 139 -14.46 23.28 12.64
N LYS A 140 -14.37 23.23 11.31
CA LYS A 140 -15.54 23.06 10.45
C LYS A 140 -16.24 21.73 10.77
N PRO A 141 -17.60 21.66 10.71
CA PRO A 141 -18.33 20.42 10.99
C PRO A 141 -17.89 19.21 10.17
N ALA A 142 -17.49 19.42 8.91
CA ALA A 142 -16.96 18.36 8.05
C ALA A 142 -15.66 17.74 8.64
N TYR A 143 -14.73 18.57 9.10
CA TYR A 143 -13.48 18.11 9.73
C TYR A 143 -13.73 17.42 11.08
N GLN A 144 -14.65 17.97 11.89
CA GLN A 144 -15.03 17.33 13.15
C GLN A 144 -15.59 15.92 12.91
N SER A 145 -16.48 15.77 11.92
CA SER A 145 -17.07 14.47 11.55
C SER A 145 -16.01 13.45 11.11
N ILE A 146 -15.05 13.86 10.28
CA ILE A 146 -13.95 12.99 9.83
C ILE A 146 -13.09 12.55 11.01
N ILE A 147 -12.61 13.50 11.82
CA ILE A 147 -11.73 13.23 12.96
C ILE A 147 -12.43 12.30 13.96
N LYS A 148 -13.71 12.56 14.27
CA LYS A 148 -14.50 11.74 15.19
C LYS A 148 -14.70 10.31 14.67
N ASP A 149 -15.04 10.15 13.39
CA ASP A 149 -15.21 8.83 12.77
C ASP A 149 -13.92 8.00 12.84
N ILE A 150 -12.77 8.60 12.52
CA ILE A 150 -11.47 7.92 12.62
C ILE A 150 -11.12 7.60 14.07
N THR A 151 -11.30 8.56 14.97
CA THR A 151 -11.04 8.37 16.41
C THR A 151 -11.85 7.20 16.96
N LYS A 152 -13.13 7.08 16.57
CA LYS A 152 -14.00 5.97 16.95
C LYS A 152 -13.50 4.63 16.43
N LYS A 153 -13.13 4.55 15.15
CA LYS A 153 -12.67 3.30 14.52
C LYS A 153 -11.33 2.85 15.12
N MET A 154 -10.40 3.79 15.29
CA MET A 154 -9.08 3.54 15.89
C MET A 154 -9.21 3.12 17.35
N GLY A 155 -10.02 3.83 18.15
CA GLY A 155 -10.25 3.49 19.55
C GLY A 155 -10.89 2.11 19.76
N ASN A 156 -11.83 1.71 18.88
CA ASN A 156 -12.38 0.35 18.91
C ASN A 156 -11.34 -0.71 18.54
N GLY A 157 -10.56 -0.48 17.47
CA GLY A 157 -9.49 -1.40 17.08
C GLY A 157 -8.43 -1.55 18.17
N MET A 158 -7.95 -0.45 18.74
CA MET A 158 -7.00 -0.44 19.85
C MET A 158 -7.54 -1.17 21.09
N ALA A 159 -8.83 -0.99 21.43
CA ALA A 159 -9.46 -1.74 22.52
C ALA A 159 -9.49 -3.26 22.26
N ASP A 160 -9.82 -3.66 21.02
CA ASP A 160 -9.82 -5.08 20.63
C ASP A 160 -8.41 -5.69 20.74
N TYR A 161 -7.37 -4.94 20.34
CA TYR A 161 -5.97 -5.37 20.46
C TYR A 161 -5.47 -5.40 21.90
N ALA A 162 -5.80 -4.41 22.73
CA ALA A 162 -5.43 -4.40 24.15
C ALA A 162 -6.03 -5.61 24.88
N ASN A 163 -7.29 -5.95 24.59
CA ASN A 163 -7.93 -7.14 25.13
C ASN A 163 -7.26 -8.43 24.60
N ASN A 164 -6.95 -8.50 23.30
CA ASN A 164 -6.26 -9.65 22.72
C ASN A 164 -4.84 -9.84 23.30
N ALA A 165 -4.10 -8.76 23.56
CA ALA A 165 -2.74 -8.82 24.09
C ALA A 165 -2.69 -9.41 25.51
N GLU A 166 -3.70 -9.14 26.34
CA GLU A 166 -3.81 -9.76 27.68
C GLU A 166 -3.99 -11.30 27.58
N HIS A 167 -4.58 -11.78 26.49
CA HIS A 167 -4.91 -13.20 26.29
C HIS A 167 -3.97 -13.92 25.32
N ASN A 168 -3.15 -13.21 24.55
CA ASN A 168 -2.27 -13.76 23.50
C ASN A 168 -0.79 -13.53 23.79
N ILE A 169 -0.11 -14.59 24.22
CA ILE A 169 1.34 -14.61 24.53
C ILE A 169 2.21 -14.15 23.33
N ASN A 170 1.74 -14.36 22.09
CA ASN A 170 2.50 -14.03 20.88
C ASN A 170 2.22 -12.64 20.31
N GLY A 171 1.25 -11.89 20.86
CA GLY A 171 0.81 -10.59 20.33
C GLY A 171 0.07 -10.72 18.99
N VAL A 172 0.81 -10.84 17.89
CA VAL A 172 0.28 -10.91 16.52
C VAL A 172 0.59 -12.28 15.90
N ASN A 173 -0.44 -13.00 15.44
CA ASN A 173 -0.27 -14.37 14.95
C ASN A 173 -0.01 -14.43 13.43
N THR A 174 -0.88 -13.86 12.62
CA THR A 174 -0.81 -13.96 11.15
C THR A 174 -0.38 -12.65 10.50
N ILE A 175 0.02 -12.70 9.23
CA ILE A 175 0.28 -11.49 8.42
C ILE A 175 -1.01 -10.66 8.29
N LYS A 176 -2.18 -11.31 8.24
CA LYS A 176 -3.47 -10.60 8.22
C LYS A 176 -3.74 -9.86 9.53
N ASP A 177 -3.42 -10.45 10.67
CA ASP A 177 -3.54 -9.78 11.98
C ASP A 177 -2.57 -8.60 12.07
N TYR A 178 -1.38 -8.73 11.47
CA TYR A 178 -0.41 -7.66 11.39
C TYR A 178 -0.88 -6.49 10.52
N GLU A 179 -1.44 -6.80 9.34
CA GLU A 179 -2.04 -5.81 8.45
C GLU A 179 -3.27 -5.16 9.09
N LEU A 180 -4.11 -5.92 9.78
CA LEU A 180 -5.26 -5.40 10.50
C LEU A 180 -4.85 -4.47 11.66
N TYR A 181 -3.78 -4.82 12.39
CA TYR A 181 -3.23 -3.94 13.43
C TYR A 181 -2.77 -2.62 12.82
N CYS A 182 -1.93 -2.70 11.78
CA CYS A 182 -1.42 -1.53 11.06
C CYS A 182 -2.55 -0.70 10.42
N HIS A 183 -3.64 -1.34 9.99
CA HIS A 183 -4.84 -0.66 9.50
C HIS A 183 -5.43 0.23 10.59
N TYR A 184 -5.68 -0.31 11.79
CA TYR A 184 -6.27 0.47 12.87
C TYR A 184 -5.40 1.63 13.32
N VAL A 185 -4.09 1.40 13.49
CA VAL A 185 -3.21 2.41 14.11
C VAL A 185 -2.60 3.40 13.11
N ALA A 186 -2.58 3.09 11.81
CA ALA A 186 -1.97 3.94 10.79
C ALA A 186 -2.76 4.04 9.48
N GLY A 187 -3.37 2.96 9.01
CA GLY A 187 -4.21 2.96 7.79
C GLY A 187 -5.40 3.92 7.89
N LEU A 188 -6.11 3.88 9.03
CA LEU A 188 -7.21 4.80 9.34
C LEU A 188 -6.74 6.27 9.42
N VAL A 189 -5.51 6.51 9.88
CA VAL A 189 -4.92 7.86 9.88
C VAL A 189 -4.75 8.35 8.45
N GLY A 190 -4.29 7.48 7.55
CA GLY A 190 -4.23 7.73 6.11
C GLY A 190 -5.60 8.06 5.49
N ASP A 191 -6.65 7.31 5.83
CA ASP A 191 -8.03 7.61 5.40
C ASP A 191 -8.49 8.98 5.90
N GLY A 192 -8.33 9.25 7.20
CA GLY A 192 -8.69 10.53 7.81
C GLY A 192 -8.01 11.72 7.15
N LEU A 193 -6.68 11.66 6.98
CA LEU A 193 -5.91 12.69 6.31
C LEU A 193 -6.37 12.89 4.86
N THR A 194 -6.60 11.80 4.11
CA THR A 194 -7.08 11.87 2.73
C THR A 194 -8.43 12.57 2.64
N ARG A 195 -9.37 12.24 3.54
CA ARG A 195 -10.68 12.88 3.62
C ARG A 195 -10.57 14.37 3.96
N LEU A 196 -9.69 14.75 4.90
CA LEU A 196 -9.41 16.16 5.22
C LEU A 196 -8.86 16.89 3.99
N PHE A 197 -7.90 16.31 3.26
CA PHE A 197 -7.27 16.94 2.10
C PHE A 197 -8.25 17.14 0.93
N VAL A 198 -9.12 16.16 0.70
CA VAL A 198 -10.15 16.24 -0.35
C VAL A 198 -11.23 17.24 0.02
N GLU A 199 -11.68 17.26 1.28
CA GLU A 199 -12.65 18.25 1.78
C GLU A 199 -12.10 19.68 1.67
N ALA A 200 -10.82 19.88 1.98
CA ALA A 200 -10.12 21.15 1.78
C ALA A 200 -9.86 21.50 0.29
N LYS A 201 -10.17 20.59 -0.65
CA LYS A 201 -9.91 20.70 -2.09
C LYS A 201 -8.43 20.78 -2.48
N LEU A 202 -7.55 20.28 -1.62
CA LEU A 202 -6.09 20.28 -1.79
C LEU A 202 -5.54 18.94 -2.32
N ALA A 203 -6.40 17.95 -2.47
CA ALA A 203 -6.12 16.66 -3.10
C ALA A 203 -7.14 16.31 -4.19
N ASN A 204 -6.82 15.31 -5.02
CA ASN A 204 -7.73 14.80 -6.03
C ASN A 204 -8.83 13.93 -5.38
N PRO A 205 -10.13 14.24 -5.58
CA PRO A 205 -11.23 13.41 -5.05
C PRO A 205 -11.19 11.94 -5.47
N ALA A 206 -10.53 11.62 -6.59
CA ALA A 206 -10.33 10.23 -7.02
C ALA A 206 -9.60 9.37 -5.98
N LEU A 207 -8.82 9.96 -5.06
CA LEU A 207 -8.19 9.23 -3.96
C LEU A 207 -9.22 8.57 -3.03
N LEU A 208 -10.42 9.14 -2.87
CA LEU A 208 -11.48 8.54 -2.05
C LEU A 208 -12.06 7.28 -2.68
N SER A 209 -11.94 7.11 -4.00
CA SER A 209 -12.35 5.90 -4.70
C SER A 209 -11.29 4.79 -4.67
N LYS A 210 -10.12 5.08 -4.08
CA LYS A 210 -8.95 4.21 -4.01
C LYS A 210 -8.39 4.13 -2.58
N PRO A 211 -9.20 3.64 -1.60
CA PRO A 211 -8.80 3.59 -0.20
C PRO A 211 -7.55 2.73 0.03
N GLU A 212 -7.24 1.79 -0.86
CA GLU A 212 -6.01 0.99 -0.82
C GLU A 212 -4.73 1.84 -0.86
N LEU A 213 -4.76 3.00 -1.55
CA LEU A 213 -3.59 3.87 -1.65
C LEU A 213 -3.32 4.59 -0.32
N SER A 214 -4.36 5.11 0.32
CA SER A 214 -4.25 5.72 1.66
C SER A 214 -3.88 4.69 2.73
N GLU A 215 -4.41 3.46 2.59
CA GLU A 215 -4.06 2.35 3.46
C GLU A 215 -2.57 2.03 3.37
N SER A 216 -2.04 1.92 2.16
CA SER A 216 -0.63 1.65 1.91
C SER A 216 0.31 2.74 2.44
N MET A 217 -0.10 4.01 2.39
CA MET A 217 0.65 5.10 3.02
C MET A 217 0.81 4.87 4.53
N GLY A 218 -0.25 4.46 5.23
CA GLY A 218 -0.21 4.14 6.65
C GLY A 218 0.59 2.87 6.96
N GLN A 219 0.32 1.79 6.21
CA GLN A 219 1.00 0.50 6.34
C GLN A 219 2.52 0.63 6.15
N PHE A 220 2.97 1.39 5.14
CA PHE A 220 4.40 1.54 4.88
C PHE A 220 5.14 2.21 6.05
N LEU A 221 4.58 3.29 6.61
CA LEU A 221 5.16 3.99 7.75
C LEU A 221 5.16 3.11 9.01
N GLN A 222 4.02 2.49 9.32
CA GLN A 222 3.88 1.71 10.54
C GLN A 222 4.76 0.46 10.53
N LYS A 223 4.76 -0.28 9.42
CA LYS A 223 5.62 -1.46 9.26
C LYS A 223 7.09 -1.08 9.37
N THR A 224 7.50 0.06 8.80
CA THR A 224 8.88 0.55 8.91
C THR A 224 9.27 0.84 10.35
N ASN A 225 8.38 1.47 11.13
CA ASN A 225 8.61 1.74 12.55
C ASN A 225 8.74 0.44 13.35
N ILE A 226 7.80 -0.50 13.18
CA ILE A 226 7.80 -1.81 13.88
C ILE A 226 9.07 -2.62 13.58
N ILE A 227 9.61 -2.54 12.35
CA ILE A 227 10.87 -3.23 12.01
C ILE A 227 12.06 -2.57 12.73
N ARG A 228 12.11 -1.24 12.73
CA ARG A 228 13.21 -0.47 13.34
C ARG A 228 13.23 -0.59 14.86
N ASP A 229 12.06 -0.58 15.49
CA ASP A 229 11.91 -0.46 16.94
C ASP A 229 11.85 -1.81 17.66
N ILE A 230 12.09 -2.94 16.95
CA ILE A 230 12.05 -4.31 17.50
C ILE A 230 12.78 -4.50 18.83
N ARG A 231 13.93 -3.85 19.06
CA ARG A 231 14.64 -3.91 20.35
C ARG A 231 13.87 -3.22 21.47
N GLU A 232 13.37 -2.02 21.20
CA GLU A 232 12.61 -1.20 22.16
C GLU A 232 11.30 -1.91 22.52
N ASP A 233 10.57 -2.40 21.51
CA ASP A 233 9.35 -3.18 21.71
C ASP A 233 9.59 -4.43 22.57
N PHE A 234 10.69 -5.16 22.31
CA PHE A 234 11.04 -6.34 23.09
C PHE A 234 11.40 -6.04 24.55
N ASP A 235 12.09 -4.92 24.80
CA ASP A 235 12.40 -4.44 26.15
C ASP A 235 11.10 -4.11 26.92
N ASP A 236 10.14 -3.49 26.25
CA ASP A 236 8.82 -3.12 26.77
C ASP A 236 7.82 -4.30 26.80
N LYS A 237 8.25 -5.51 26.44
CA LYS A 237 7.41 -6.73 26.37
C LYS A 237 6.28 -6.67 25.34
N ARG A 238 6.41 -5.82 24.34
CA ARG A 238 5.53 -5.72 23.18
C ARG A 238 6.05 -6.61 22.03
N ARG A 239 5.14 -7.23 21.28
CA ARG A 239 5.46 -8.18 20.20
C ARG A 239 4.55 -7.95 18.99
N PHE A 240 5.05 -7.20 18.01
CA PHE A 240 4.28 -6.84 16.81
C PHE A 240 4.65 -7.64 15.56
N TRP A 241 5.83 -8.27 15.53
CA TRP A 241 6.22 -9.12 14.40
C TRP A 241 5.33 -10.38 14.39
N PRO A 242 4.66 -10.69 13.26
CA PRO A 242 3.69 -11.78 13.23
C PRO A 242 4.38 -13.14 13.37
N LYS A 243 3.78 -14.03 14.18
CA LYS A 243 4.24 -15.41 14.35
C LYS A 243 4.43 -16.15 13.04
N GLU A 244 3.51 -15.98 12.10
CA GLU A 244 3.59 -16.54 10.75
C GLU A 244 4.90 -16.19 10.01
N ILE A 245 5.56 -15.07 10.35
CA ILE A 245 6.88 -14.73 9.82
C ILE A 245 7.97 -15.32 10.72
N TRP A 246 8.05 -14.89 11.98
CA TRP A 246 9.22 -15.23 12.81
C TRP A 246 9.34 -16.71 13.14
N SER A 247 8.22 -17.46 13.19
CA SER A 247 8.24 -18.89 13.51
C SER A 247 8.77 -19.77 12.37
N LYS A 248 9.03 -19.18 11.19
CA LYS A 248 9.76 -19.86 10.10
C LYS A 248 11.27 -19.87 10.35
N HIS A 249 11.75 -18.98 11.22
CA HIS A 249 13.17 -18.72 11.45
C HIS A 249 13.62 -19.22 12.83
N VAL A 250 12.80 -19.03 13.86
CA VAL A 250 13.10 -19.44 15.25
C VAL A 250 11.88 -20.07 15.93
N ASP A 251 12.11 -20.91 16.95
CA ASP A 251 11.03 -21.56 17.70
C ASP A 251 10.37 -20.62 18.72
N LYS A 252 11.15 -19.73 19.35
CA LYS A 252 10.65 -18.70 20.27
C LYS A 252 11.06 -17.32 19.78
N PHE A 253 10.17 -16.33 19.95
CA PHE A 253 10.44 -14.96 19.54
C PHE A 253 11.74 -14.39 20.15
N ASP A 254 11.97 -14.66 21.43
CA ASP A 254 13.13 -14.20 22.20
C ASP A 254 14.47 -14.70 21.61
N ASP A 255 14.46 -15.81 20.87
CA ASP A 255 15.64 -16.38 20.23
C ASP A 255 16.19 -15.49 19.09
N LEU A 256 15.38 -14.55 18.57
CA LEU A 256 15.84 -13.52 17.62
C LEU A 256 16.93 -12.61 18.20
N PHE A 257 16.99 -12.49 19.53
CA PHE A 257 17.93 -11.63 20.23
C PHE A 257 19.18 -12.37 20.72
N ASP A 258 19.24 -13.69 20.55
CA ASP A 258 20.46 -14.47 20.84
C ASP A 258 21.53 -14.18 19.78
N PRO A 259 22.75 -13.73 20.19
CA PRO A 259 23.87 -13.54 19.26
C PRO A 259 24.20 -14.76 18.39
N GLN A 260 23.92 -15.99 18.85
CA GLN A 260 24.13 -17.22 18.07
C GLN A 260 23.18 -17.33 16.88
N ASN A 261 21.97 -16.76 16.98
CA ASN A 261 20.94 -16.78 15.94
C ASN A 261 21.02 -15.57 15.01
N ARG A 262 22.12 -14.79 15.04
CA ARG A 262 22.20 -13.50 14.36
C ARG A 262 21.81 -13.55 12.88
N GLN A 263 22.32 -14.53 12.13
CA GLN A 263 22.02 -14.64 10.70
C GLN A 263 20.56 -15.04 10.45
N ILE A 264 19.99 -15.87 11.32
CA ILE A 264 18.58 -16.29 11.26
C ILE A 264 17.67 -15.08 11.53
N ALA A 265 18.01 -14.28 12.55
CA ALA A 265 17.30 -13.05 12.86
C ALA A 265 17.36 -12.03 11.71
N LEU A 266 18.50 -11.91 11.03
CA LEU A 266 18.64 -11.09 9.81
C LEU A 266 17.73 -11.58 8.67
N ASN A 267 17.62 -12.89 8.45
CA ASN A 267 16.73 -13.46 7.44
C ASN A 267 15.26 -13.20 7.77
N CYS A 268 14.89 -13.26 9.05
CA CYS A 268 13.55 -12.88 9.53
C CYS A 268 13.27 -11.39 9.27
N SER A 269 14.23 -10.51 9.60
CA SER A 269 14.13 -9.07 9.33
C SER A 269 13.97 -8.76 7.84
N SER A 270 14.69 -9.49 6.96
CA SER A 270 14.51 -9.39 5.52
C SER A 270 13.09 -9.71 5.05
N GLU A 271 12.44 -10.72 5.64
CA GLU A 271 11.04 -11.04 5.32
C GLU A 271 10.07 -9.93 5.77
N MET A 272 10.35 -9.28 6.91
CA MET A 272 9.59 -8.11 7.36
C MET A 272 9.79 -6.90 6.44
N VAL A 273 11.03 -6.61 6.03
CA VAL A 273 11.33 -5.53 5.06
C VAL A 273 10.64 -5.80 3.72
N LEU A 274 10.69 -7.05 3.24
CA LEU A 274 9.96 -7.46 2.04
C LEU A 274 8.46 -7.22 2.16
N ASN A 275 7.86 -7.49 3.33
CA ASN A 275 6.44 -7.24 3.57
C ASN A 275 6.11 -5.74 3.47
N SER A 276 6.96 -4.86 4.01
CA SER A 276 6.79 -3.41 3.93
C SER A 276 7.00 -2.85 2.51
N LEU A 277 8.04 -3.30 1.79
CA LEU A 277 8.37 -2.82 0.43
C LEU A 277 7.23 -2.97 -0.60
N ARG A 278 6.26 -3.85 -0.34
CA ARG A 278 5.09 -4.06 -1.22
C ARG A 278 4.16 -2.86 -1.31
N HIS A 279 4.25 -1.90 -0.39
CA HIS A 279 3.41 -0.70 -0.39
C HIS A 279 4.06 0.50 -1.08
N ALA A 280 5.34 0.39 -1.48
CA ALA A 280 6.14 1.53 -1.91
C ALA A 280 5.65 2.17 -3.22
N ASP A 281 5.23 1.37 -4.21
CA ASP A 281 4.66 1.84 -5.47
C ASP A 281 3.28 2.50 -5.27
N GLU A 282 2.43 1.91 -4.43
CA GLU A 282 1.15 2.50 -4.05
C GLU A 282 1.30 3.84 -3.31
N CYS A 283 2.34 3.98 -2.47
CA CYS A 283 2.67 5.26 -1.84
C CYS A 283 3.05 6.33 -2.88
N LEU A 284 3.87 5.97 -3.87
CA LEU A 284 4.21 6.88 -4.97
C LEU A 284 2.98 7.25 -5.81
N PHE A 285 2.07 6.30 -6.02
CA PHE A 285 0.83 6.58 -6.73
C PHE A 285 -0.09 7.53 -5.95
N TYR A 286 -0.23 7.33 -4.64
CA TYR A 286 -1.00 8.21 -3.77
C TYR A 286 -0.50 9.65 -3.86
N MET A 287 0.83 9.85 -3.77
CA MET A 287 1.46 11.17 -3.82
C MET A 287 1.21 11.91 -5.15
N ALA A 288 1.01 11.18 -6.26
CA ALA A 288 0.62 11.79 -7.54
C ALA A 288 -0.78 12.42 -7.54
N GLY A 289 -1.64 12.04 -6.57
CA GLY A 289 -2.98 12.59 -6.40
C GLY A 289 -3.06 13.87 -5.57
N ILE A 290 -1.95 14.35 -5.01
CA ILE A 290 -1.90 15.56 -4.18
C ILE A 290 -1.66 16.80 -5.05
N LYS A 291 -2.41 17.88 -4.80
CA LYS A 291 -2.39 19.09 -5.62
C LYS A 291 -1.65 20.26 -4.97
N ASP A 292 -1.77 20.39 -3.65
CA ASP A 292 -1.14 21.45 -2.88
C ASP A 292 0.28 21.06 -2.45
N GLN A 293 1.24 21.99 -2.58
CA GLN A 293 2.64 21.73 -2.29
C GLN A 293 2.90 21.43 -0.81
N SER A 294 2.22 22.11 0.11
CA SER A 294 2.38 21.86 1.54
C SER A 294 1.84 20.49 1.95
N VAL A 295 0.70 20.08 1.38
CA VAL A 295 0.13 18.74 1.58
C VAL A 295 1.05 17.69 0.95
N PHE A 296 1.63 17.96 -0.22
CA PHE A 296 2.59 17.07 -0.86
C PHE A 296 3.82 16.87 0.03
N ASN A 297 4.42 17.95 0.55
CA ASN A 297 5.55 17.88 1.47
C ASN A 297 5.20 17.06 2.72
N PHE A 298 4.01 17.30 3.29
CA PHE A 298 3.51 16.61 4.47
C PHE A 298 3.43 15.09 4.28
N VAL A 299 2.98 14.62 3.11
CA VAL A 299 2.90 13.19 2.84
C VAL A 299 4.21 12.60 2.31
N ALA A 300 5.02 13.37 1.57
CA ALA A 300 6.23 12.87 0.92
C ALA A 300 7.42 12.72 1.89
N ILE A 301 7.59 13.66 2.82
CA ILE A 301 8.72 13.66 3.75
C ILE A 301 8.75 12.38 4.61
N PRO A 302 7.66 11.96 5.28
CA PRO A 302 7.65 10.72 6.06
C PRO A 302 7.93 9.48 5.22
N GLN A 303 7.39 9.43 4.00
CA GLN A 303 7.55 8.28 3.09
C GLN A 303 9.01 8.16 2.59
N ALA A 304 9.65 9.29 2.27
CA ALA A 304 11.07 9.35 1.94
C ALA A 304 11.97 8.91 3.11
N MET A 305 11.62 9.31 4.34
CA MET A 305 12.31 8.84 5.54
C MET A 305 12.09 7.34 5.79
N ALA A 306 10.89 6.82 5.51
CA ALA A 306 10.58 5.41 5.70
C ALA A 306 11.37 4.51 4.76
N ILE A 307 11.44 4.80 3.45
CA ILE A 307 12.26 4.00 2.52
C ILE A 307 13.76 4.06 2.86
N ALA A 308 14.25 5.22 3.33
CA ALA A 308 15.63 5.35 3.83
C ALA A 308 15.86 4.52 5.11
N THR A 309 14.87 4.47 6.00
CA THR A 309 14.91 3.66 7.22
C THR A 309 14.86 2.17 6.90
N LEU A 310 14.04 1.74 5.93
CA LEU A 310 14.02 0.36 5.45
C LEU A 310 15.40 -0.07 4.92
N GLU A 311 16.08 0.80 4.18
CA GLU A 311 17.45 0.53 3.74
C GLU A 311 18.44 0.42 4.91
N LEU A 312 18.26 1.24 5.96
CA LEU A 312 19.11 1.23 7.15
C LEU A 312 18.94 -0.05 7.98
N VAL A 313 17.70 -0.55 8.13
CA VAL A 313 17.40 -1.76 8.92
C VAL A 313 17.67 -3.05 8.14
N PHE A 314 17.61 -3.00 6.80
CA PHE A 314 17.82 -4.16 5.95
C PHE A 314 19.23 -4.75 6.12
N GLN A 315 19.28 -6.04 6.49
CA GLN A 315 20.51 -6.79 6.76
C GLN A 315 21.42 -6.11 7.80
N ASN A 316 20.85 -5.36 8.75
CA ASN A 316 21.59 -4.65 9.78
C ASN A 316 21.44 -5.33 11.15
N PRO A 317 22.49 -5.96 11.71
CA PRO A 317 22.40 -6.68 12.98
C PRO A 317 22.11 -5.75 14.18
N ALA A 318 22.44 -4.46 14.06
CA ALA A 318 22.29 -3.51 15.15
C ALA A 318 20.83 -3.32 15.61
N ILE A 319 19.83 -3.62 14.76
CA ILE A 319 18.41 -3.44 15.10
C ILE A 319 17.95 -4.29 16.29
N PHE A 320 18.61 -5.43 16.54
CA PHE A 320 18.30 -6.30 17.69
C PHE A 320 19.08 -5.92 18.96
N GLU A 321 20.01 -4.96 18.86
CA GLU A 321 20.86 -4.51 19.96
C GLU A 321 20.45 -3.11 20.45
N LYS A 322 19.98 -2.25 19.54
CA LYS A 322 19.61 -0.87 19.82
C LYS A 322 18.67 -0.31 18.75
N ASN A 323 17.97 0.77 19.10
CA ASN A 323 17.21 1.54 18.12
C ASN A 323 18.16 2.25 17.14
N VAL A 324 18.05 1.92 15.85
CA VAL A 324 18.84 2.54 14.76
C VAL A 324 18.05 3.65 14.10
N LYS A 325 18.67 4.80 13.82
CA LYS A 325 18.01 5.95 13.20
C LYS A 325 18.86 6.51 12.08
N ILE A 326 18.21 7.02 11.03
CA ILE A 326 18.88 7.84 10.02
C ILE A 326 19.53 9.03 10.70
N THR A 327 20.67 9.48 10.17
CA THR A 327 21.37 10.61 10.79
C THR A 327 20.57 11.90 10.58
N LYS A 328 20.77 12.89 11.46
CA LYS A 328 20.10 14.19 11.32
C LYS A 328 20.43 14.88 9.99
N GLY A 329 21.65 14.69 9.48
CA GLY A 329 22.06 15.22 8.17
C GLY A 329 21.29 14.56 7.02
N ASP A 330 21.17 13.23 7.03
CA ASP A 330 20.40 12.50 6.02
C ASP A 330 18.92 12.86 6.09
N ALA A 331 18.37 13.03 7.30
CA ALA A 331 17.00 13.50 7.50
C ALA A 331 16.78 14.89 6.88
N CYS A 332 17.66 15.88 7.17
CA CYS A 332 17.58 17.21 6.55
C CYS A 332 17.71 17.15 5.03
N GLN A 333 18.61 16.30 4.50
CA GLN A 333 18.75 16.10 3.07
C GLN A 333 17.47 15.53 2.45
N LEU A 334 16.89 14.50 3.06
CA LEU A 334 15.63 13.90 2.60
C LEU A 334 14.49 14.92 2.64
N MET A 335 14.39 15.74 3.69
CA MET A 335 13.37 16.79 3.78
C MET A 335 13.49 17.78 2.62
N MET A 336 14.70 18.28 2.32
CA MET A 336 14.92 19.21 1.20
C MET A 336 14.65 18.58 -0.18
N GLU A 337 15.00 17.31 -0.38
CA GLU A 337 14.80 16.64 -1.67
C GLU A 337 13.32 16.29 -1.88
N SER A 338 12.66 15.76 -0.84
CA SER A 338 11.26 15.32 -0.93
C SER A 338 10.25 16.45 -0.97
N SER A 339 10.63 17.68 -0.59
CA SER A 339 9.76 18.86 -0.67
C SER A 339 9.69 19.52 -2.05
N GLN A 340 10.38 18.98 -3.06
CA GLN A 340 10.46 19.61 -4.39
C GLN A 340 9.30 19.22 -5.29
N ASN A 341 9.19 17.94 -5.62
CA ASN A 341 8.16 17.39 -6.50
C ASN A 341 8.22 15.85 -6.49
N LEU A 342 7.22 15.23 -7.12
CA LEU A 342 7.10 13.77 -7.21
C LEU A 342 8.29 13.09 -7.89
N ARG A 343 8.91 13.70 -8.91
CA ARG A 343 10.06 13.10 -9.59
C ARG A 343 11.24 12.95 -8.64
N THR A 344 11.54 13.99 -7.85
CA THR A 344 12.61 13.90 -6.85
C THR A 344 12.32 12.83 -5.79
N VAL A 345 11.06 12.67 -5.36
CA VAL A 345 10.65 11.59 -4.45
C VAL A 345 10.83 10.21 -5.10
N CYS A 346 10.44 10.05 -6.36
CA CYS A 346 10.71 8.82 -7.12
C CYS A 346 12.22 8.52 -7.18
N ASP A 347 13.07 9.52 -7.41
CA ASP A 347 14.52 9.34 -7.41
C ASP A 347 15.07 8.91 -6.05
N ILE A 348 14.49 9.40 -4.94
CA ILE A 348 14.79 8.93 -3.58
C ILE A 348 14.41 7.46 -3.43
N PHE A 349 13.18 7.07 -3.80
CA PHE A 349 12.71 5.69 -3.72
C PHE A 349 13.57 4.75 -4.56
N LYS A 350 13.88 5.13 -5.81
CA LYS A 350 14.78 4.41 -6.71
C LYS A 350 16.18 4.24 -6.11
N ARG A 351 16.74 5.31 -5.53
CA ARG A 351 18.06 5.29 -4.88
C ARG A 351 18.11 4.29 -3.73
N TYR A 352 17.12 4.31 -2.84
CA TYR A 352 17.09 3.41 -1.67
C TYR A 352 16.71 1.97 -2.04
N ALA A 353 15.79 1.77 -2.99
CA ALA A 353 15.51 0.44 -3.55
C ALA A 353 16.77 -0.21 -4.16
N ARG A 354 17.58 0.56 -4.90
CA ARG A 354 18.87 0.10 -5.44
C ARG A 354 19.89 -0.23 -4.35
N ARG A 355 19.92 0.57 -3.28
CA ARG A 355 20.81 0.29 -2.13
C ARG A 355 20.40 -0.99 -1.39
N ILE A 356 19.09 -1.20 -1.17
CA ILE A 356 18.56 -2.46 -0.63
C ILE A 356 18.94 -3.63 -1.53
N ASN A 357 18.69 -3.51 -2.84
CA ASN A 357 19.03 -4.57 -3.80
C ASN A 357 20.55 -4.86 -3.85
N LYS A 358 21.40 -3.84 -3.67
CA LYS A 358 22.86 -4.00 -3.58
C LYS A 358 23.31 -4.70 -2.29
N LYS A 359 22.61 -4.48 -1.17
CA LYS A 359 22.84 -5.20 0.10
C LYS A 359 22.27 -6.62 0.08
N ASN A 360 21.32 -6.89 -0.81
CA ASN A 360 20.65 -8.18 -0.91
C ASN A 360 21.65 -9.27 -1.31
N SER A 361 21.60 -10.41 -0.62
CA SER A 361 22.57 -11.49 -0.77
C SER A 361 21.89 -12.76 -1.26
N PRO A 362 22.46 -13.52 -2.22
CA PRO A 362 21.91 -14.81 -2.64
C PRO A 362 21.78 -15.85 -1.51
N LYS A 363 22.42 -15.61 -0.36
CA LYS A 363 22.30 -16.46 0.85
C LYS A 363 21.01 -16.20 1.63
N ASP A 364 20.34 -15.07 1.40
CA ASP A 364 19.06 -14.76 2.02
C ASP A 364 17.95 -15.59 1.37
N PRO A 365 17.15 -16.37 2.14
CA PRO A 365 16.01 -17.10 1.60
C PRO A 365 15.00 -16.23 0.83
N ASN A 366 14.96 -14.92 1.13
CA ASN A 366 14.07 -13.96 0.51
C ASN A 366 14.68 -13.22 -0.69
N PHE A 367 15.92 -13.55 -1.08
CA PHE A 367 16.70 -12.85 -2.11
C PHE A 367 15.87 -12.50 -3.35
N LEU A 368 15.28 -13.50 -4.00
CA LEU A 368 14.53 -13.30 -5.25
C LEU A 368 13.31 -12.40 -5.06
N LYS A 369 12.58 -12.58 -3.95
CA LYS A 369 11.37 -11.79 -3.67
C LYS A 369 11.71 -10.32 -3.40
N ILE A 370 12.80 -10.05 -2.69
CA ILE A 370 13.29 -8.70 -2.43
C ILE A 370 13.74 -8.02 -3.73
N SER A 371 14.49 -8.73 -4.58
CA SER A 371 14.91 -8.23 -5.88
C SER A 371 13.72 -7.87 -6.77
N ILE A 372 12.67 -8.72 -6.77
CA ILE A 372 11.42 -8.44 -7.47
C ILE A 372 10.72 -7.20 -6.90
N ALA A 373 10.62 -7.07 -5.57
CA ALA A 373 9.99 -5.91 -4.93
C ALA A 373 10.72 -4.61 -5.28
N CYS A 374 12.06 -4.60 -5.23
CA CYS A 374 12.86 -3.45 -5.65
C CYS A 374 12.68 -3.14 -7.14
N GLY A 375 12.64 -4.17 -7.99
CA GLY A 375 12.40 -4.03 -9.43
C GLY A 375 11.03 -3.47 -9.75
N LYS A 376 9.97 -3.84 -9.00
CA LYS A 376 8.63 -3.27 -9.13
C LYS A 376 8.59 -1.76 -8.87
N ILE A 377 9.30 -1.30 -7.83
CA ILE A 377 9.42 0.14 -7.54
C ILE A 377 10.06 0.86 -8.72
N GLU A 378 11.16 0.34 -9.28
CA GLU A 378 11.79 0.95 -10.45
C GLU A 378 10.87 0.93 -11.68
N GLN A 379 10.19 -0.19 -11.95
CA GLN A 379 9.26 -0.32 -13.06
C GLN A 379 8.09 0.66 -12.95
N PHE A 380 7.54 0.83 -11.75
CA PHE A 380 6.49 1.82 -11.48
C PHE A 380 6.99 3.25 -11.72
N ILE A 381 8.22 3.56 -11.29
CA ILE A 381 8.80 4.89 -11.52
C ILE A 381 9.01 5.16 -13.02
N GLU A 382 9.50 4.17 -13.78
CA GLU A 382 9.66 4.30 -15.23
C GLU A 382 8.32 4.41 -15.97
N SER A 383 7.22 3.86 -15.44
CA SER A 383 5.90 4.03 -16.06
C SER A 383 5.34 5.45 -15.90
N ILE A 384 5.63 6.13 -14.78
CA ILE A 384 5.24 7.53 -14.55
C ILE A 384 6.22 8.50 -15.23
N PHE A 385 7.51 8.20 -15.18
CA PHE A 385 8.58 9.04 -15.71
C PHE A 385 9.52 8.23 -16.61
N PRO A 386 9.12 7.95 -17.87
CA PRO A 386 9.92 7.15 -18.79
C PRO A 386 11.29 7.77 -19.02
N SER A 387 12.35 6.98 -18.79
CA SER A 387 13.70 7.39 -19.18
C SER A 387 13.84 7.40 -20.70
N GLN A 388 14.46 8.44 -21.25
CA GLN A 388 14.77 8.52 -22.69
C GLN A 388 16.00 7.69 -23.07
N ASN A 389 16.30 6.61 -22.33
CA ASN A 389 17.44 5.75 -22.62
C ASN A 389 17.04 4.69 -23.66
N PRO A 390 17.69 4.61 -24.84
CA PRO A 390 17.35 3.66 -25.90
C PRO A 390 17.29 2.20 -25.42
N GLU A 391 18.15 1.80 -24.48
CA GLU A 391 18.18 0.44 -23.92
C GLU A 391 16.98 0.15 -23.01
N ALA A 392 16.52 1.14 -22.23
CA ALA A 392 15.36 0.99 -21.34
C ALA A 392 14.05 0.92 -22.14
N ILE A 393 13.94 1.72 -23.21
CA ILE A 393 12.84 1.67 -24.16
C ILE A 393 12.79 0.29 -24.85
N ALA A 394 13.94 -0.26 -25.25
CA ALA A 394 14.02 -1.59 -25.85
C ALA A 394 13.62 -2.71 -24.87
N LEU A 395 14.01 -2.62 -23.59
CA LEU A 395 13.61 -3.57 -22.54
C LEU A 395 12.12 -3.52 -22.20
N GLN A 396 11.54 -2.31 -22.17
CA GLN A 396 10.11 -2.10 -21.90
C GLN A 396 9.26 -2.61 -23.07
N GLN A 397 9.66 -2.31 -24.31
CA GLN A 397 9.05 -2.86 -25.51
C GLN A 397 9.19 -4.38 -25.58
N ALA A 398 10.35 -4.96 -25.23
CA ALA A 398 10.54 -6.40 -25.20
C ALA A 398 9.67 -7.08 -24.13
N GLY A 399 9.51 -6.46 -22.95
CA GLY A 399 8.66 -6.94 -21.85
C GLY A 399 7.18 -6.96 -22.24
N GLU A 400 6.65 -5.85 -22.72
CA GLU A 400 5.26 -5.72 -23.16
C GLU A 400 4.96 -6.61 -24.37
N THR A 401 5.88 -6.68 -25.35
CA THR A 401 5.73 -7.56 -26.52
C THR A 401 5.73 -9.03 -26.11
N SER A 402 6.54 -9.43 -25.13
CA SER A 402 6.58 -10.83 -24.66
C SER A 402 5.30 -11.26 -23.92
N VAL A 403 4.66 -10.36 -23.16
CA VAL A 403 3.41 -10.64 -22.44
C VAL A 403 2.24 -10.63 -23.40
N ALA A 404 2.19 -9.66 -24.33
CA ALA A 404 1.17 -9.60 -25.38
C ALA A 404 1.27 -10.82 -26.33
N GLN A 405 2.48 -11.22 -26.73
CA GLN A 405 2.70 -12.41 -27.56
C GLN A 405 2.35 -13.70 -26.82
N LYS A 406 2.69 -13.83 -25.52
CA LYS A 406 2.31 -15.02 -24.75
C LYS A 406 0.80 -15.13 -24.56
N LYS A 407 0.10 -14.01 -24.36
CA LYS A 407 -1.36 -13.98 -24.20
C LYS A 407 -2.06 -14.28 -25.54
N SER A 408 -1.63 -13.65 -26.63
CA SER A 408 -2.11 -13.92 -27.98
C SER A 408 -1.82 -15.36 -28.44
N ALA A 409 -0.63 -15.90 -28.16
CA ALA A 409 -0.28 -17.28 -28.51
C ALA A 409 -1.07 -18.31 -27.68
N ALA A 410 -1.38 -18.00 -26.41
CA ALA A 410 -2.24 -18.84 -25.59
C ALA A 410 -3.70 -18.84 -26.10
N GLU A 411 -4.23 -17.65 -26.43
CA GLU A 411 -5.57 -17.49 -27.02
C GLU A 411 -5.68 -18.18 -28.40
N GLU A 412 -4.65 -18.08 -29.25
CA GLU A 412 -4.61 -18.79 -30.53
C GLU A 412 -4.49 -20.31 -30.38
N ALA A 413 -3.73 -20.79 -29.39
CA ALA A 413 -3.59 -22.23 -29.13
C ALA A 413 -4.88 -22.84 -28.59
N GLU A 414 -5.60 -22.09 -27.74
CA GLU A 414 -6.92 -22.47 -27.24
C GLU A 414 -7.95 -22.47 -28.37
N ALA A 415 -8.00 -21.42 -29.19
CA ALA A 415 -8.87 -21.36 -30.37
C ALA A 415 -8.60 -22.50 -31.37
N LYS A 416 -7.34 -22.87 -31.63
CA LYS A 416 -6.99 -24.00 -32.49
C LYS A 416 -7.46 -25.34 -31.92
N LYS A 417 -7.38 -25.53 -30.60
CA LYS A 417 -7.92 -26.72 -29.94
C LYS A 417 -9.44 -26.78 -30.04
N ASP A 418 -10.13 -25.67 -29.81
CA ASP A 418 -11.59 -25.60 -29.89
C ASP A 418 -12.08 -25.88 -31.32
N VAL A 419 -11.44 -25.30 -32.33
CA VAL A 419 -11.73 -25.59 -33.75
C VAL A 419 -11.47 -27.06 -34.07
N PHE A 420 -10.39 -27.65 -33.54
CA PHE A 420 -10.09 -29.07 -33.74
C PHE A 420 -11.16 -29.98 -33.10
N TYR A 421 -11.58 -29.71 -31.87
CA TYR A 421 -12.63 -30.46 -31.20
C TYR A 421 -14.00 -30.28 -31.88
N LEU A 422 -14.31 -29.08 -32.35
CA LEU A 422 -15.52 -28.80 -33.13
C LEU A 422 -15.53 -29.61 -34.43
N MET A 423 -14.43 -29.63 -35.17
CA MET A 423 -14.29 -30.42 -36.39
C MET A 423 -14.44 -31.92 -36.11
N LEU A 424 -13.82 -32.42 -35.04
CA LEU A 424 -13.90 -33.82 -34.64
C LEU A 424 -15.34 -34.21 -34.25
N ALA A 425 -16.06 -33.32 -33.54
CA ALA A 425 -17.46 -33.51 -33.20
C ALA A 425 -18.38 -33.50 -34.45
N VAL A 426 -18.15 -32.59 -35.40
CA VAL A 426 -18.93 -32.52 -36.65
C VAL A 426 -18.70 -33.77 -37.49
N PHE A 427 -17.45 -34.18 -37.71
CA PHE A 427 -17.14 -35.41 -38.46
C PHE A 427 -17.68 -36.65 -37.75
N GLY A 428 -17.54 -36.74 -36.43
CA GLY A 428 -18.12 -37.83 -35.64
C GLY A 428 -19.64 -37.91 -35.80
N THR A 429 -20.33 -36.78 -35.72
CA THR A 429 -21.79 -36.71 -35.89
C THR A 429 -22.20 -37.11 -37.31
N LEU A 430 -21.50 -36.64 -38.34
CA LEU A 430 -21.77 -37.00 -39.73
C LEU A 430 -21.56 -38.50 -39.99
N ILE A 431 -20.55 -39.12 -39.39
CA ILE A 431 -20.31 -40.57 -39.50
C ILE A 431 -21.45 -41.33 -38.83
N VAL A 432 -21.87 -40.92 -37.63
CA VAL A 432 -22.97 -41.58 -36.90
C VAL A 432 -24.28 -41.45 -37.66
N VAL A 433 -24.63 -40.24 -38.12
CA VAL A 433 -25.85 -40.00 -38.91
C VAL A 433 -25.80 -40.80 -40.22
N SER A 434 -24.67 -40.79 -40.94
CA SER A 434 -24.54 -41.56 -42.18
C SER A 434 -24.66 -43.06 -41.94
N GLY A 435 -24.05 -43.57 -40.87
CA GLY A 435 -24.16 -44.97 -40.47
C GLY A 435 -25.59 -45.37 -40.13
N LEU A 436 -26.32 -44.50 -39.40
CA LEU A 436 -27.73 -44.70 -39.08
C LEU A 436 -28.61 -44.66 -40.34
N MET A 437 -28.36 -43.74 -41.28
CA MET A 437 -29.09 -43.68 -42.54
C MET A 437 -28.84 -44.91 -43.41
N ILE A 438 -27.58 -45.35 -43.55
CA ILE A 438 -27.24 -46.56 -44.30
C ILE A 438 -27.87 -47.80 -43.63
N GLY A 439 -27.81 -47.89 -42.31
CA GLY A 439 -28.42 -48.98 -41.54
C GLY A 439 -29.95 -49.01 -41.68
N ALA A 440 -30.61 -47.86 -41.61
CA ALA A 440 -32.05 -47.74 -41.82
C ALA A 440 -32.44 -48.11 -43.27
N ALA A 441 -31.69 -47.65 -44.26
CA ALA A 441 -31.91 -48.02 -45.66
C ALA A 441 -31.70 -49.52 -45.90
N TRP A 442 -30.71 -50.15 -45.25
CA TRP A 442 -30.49 -51.59 -45.31
C TRP A 442 -31.66 -52.37 -44.67
N LEU A 443 -32.13 -51.95 -43.50
CA LEU A 443 -33.32 -52.55 -42.84
C LEU A 443 -34.60 -52.36 -43.65
N ALA A 444 -34.73 -51.26 -44.39
CA ALA A 444 -35.84 -51.00 -45.30
C ALA A 444 -35.73 -51.74 -46.66
N GLY A 445 -34.71 -52.59 -46.85
CA GLY A 445 -34.57 -53.45 -48.03
C GLY A 445 -33.80 -52.83 -49.21
N ALA A 446 -32.99 -51.79 -48.98
CA ALA A 446 -32.19 -51.18 -50.04
C ALA A 446 -31.10 -52.13 -50.57
N ARG A 447 -31.07 -52.31 -51.89
CA ARG A 447 -30.12 -53.15 -52.63
C ARG A 447 -28.85 -52.37 -53.00
N PHE A 448 -27.94 -52.22 -52.04
CA PHE A 448 -26.67 -51.49 -52.21
C PHE A 448 -25.72 -52.13 -53.24
N ASP A 449 -25.90 -53.42 -53.53
CA ASP A 449 -25.22 -54.21 -54.56
C ASP A 449 -25.52 -53.73 -55.99
N VAL A 450 -26.73 -53.24 -56.24
CA VAL A 450 -27.11 -52.66 -57.55
C VAL A 450 -26.56 -51.23 -57.70
N ALA A 451 -26.65 -50.42 -56.64
CA ALA A 451 -26.14 -49.04 -56.63
C ALA A 451 -24.61 -48.96 -56.81
N LEU A 452 -23.85 -49.85 -56.16
CA LEU A 452 -22.39 -49.92 -56.31
C LEU A 452 -21.96 -50.40 -57.71
N ASN A 453 -22.75 -51.27 -58.35
CA ASN A 453 -22.50 -51.71 -59.72
C ASN A 453 -22.81 -50.61 -60.76
N GLU A 454 -23.85 -49.80 -60.57
CA GLU A 454 -24.12 -48.66 -61.47
C GLU A 454 -23.07 -47.54 -61.35
N ILE A 455 -22.59 -47.28 -60.14
CA ILE A 455 -21.48 -46.34 -59.89
C ILE A 455 -20.17 -46.84 -60.54
N ARG A 456 -19.86 -48.14 -60.42
CA ARG A 456 -18.69 -48.74 -61.11
C ARG A 456 -18.79 -48.71 -62.63
N GLN A 457 -20.00 -48.68 -63.18
CA GLN A 457 -20.26 -48.52 -64.62
C GLN A 457 -20.32 -47.05 -65.07
N GLY A 458 -20.08 -46.09 -64.16
CA GLY A 458 -19.95 -44.67 -64.48
C GLY A 458 -21.28 -43.91 -64.64
N ASN A 459 -22.41 -44.48 -64.22
CA ASN A 459 -23.72 -43.78 -64.27
C ASN A 459 -23.99 -43.12 -62.90
N PHE A 460 -23.68 -41.83 -62.78
CA PHE A 460 -23.85 -41.06 -61.53
C PHE A 460 -25.19 -40.29 -61.44
N ALA A 461 -26.07 -40.40 -62.45
CA ALA A 461 -27.42 -39.83 -62.46
C ALA A 461 -28.36 -40.63 -63.40
N PRO A 462 -29.68 -40.70 -63.13
CA PRO A 462 -30.62 -41.45 -63.96
C PRO A 462 -30.75 -40.87 -65.37
N LYS A 463 -30.78 -41.75 -66.38
CA LYS A 463 -30.97 -41.37 -67.80
C LYS A 463 -32.44 -41.07 -68.06
N ASP A 464 -32.74 -39.80 -68.28
CA ASP A 464 -34.07 -39.29 -68.59
C ASP A 464 -34.54 -39.84 -69.97
N LYS A 465 -35.53 -40.72 -69.97
CA LYS A 465 -36.21 -41.19 -71.19
C LYS A 465 -37.39 -40.27 -71.46
N GLY A 466 -37.33 -39.57 -72.58
CA GLY A 466 -38.08 -38.35 -72.83
C GLY A 466 -39.59 -38.44 -73.07
N ILE A 467 -40.17 -37.25 -72.86
CA ILE A 467 -41.22 -36.49 -73.59
C ILE A 467 -42.69 -36.95 -73.46
N PRO A 468 -43.70 -36.03 -73.50
CA PRO A 468 -43.92 -35.02 -74.54
C PRO A 468 -44.14 -33.56 -74.10
N GLN A 469 -43.87 -32.66 -75.03
CA GLN A 469 -44.17 -31.22 -75.03
C GLN A 469 -45.66 -30.93 -74.76
N VAL A 470 -45.93 -29.87 -74.00
CA VAL A 470 -47.16 -29.07 -74.13
C VAL A 470 -46.78 -27.59 -74.15
N GLN A 471 -47.12 -26.94 -75.26
CA GLN A 471 -47.02 -25.50 -75.50
C GLN A 471 -48.07 -24.70 -74.71
N ASN A 472 -47.83 -23.38 -74.63
CA ASN A 472 -48.73 -22.28 -74.28
C ASN A 472 -48.89 -22.04 -72.76
N THR A 473 -48.78 -20.82 -72.21
CA THR A 473 -48.89 -19.45 -72.74
C THR A 473 -48.45 -18.48 -71.62
N ALA A 474 -47.74 -17.41 -72.00
CA ALA A 474 -47.63 -16.02 -71.46
C ALA A 474 -48.28 -15.61 -70.09
N PRO A 475 -47.98 -14.42 -69.51
CA PRO A 475 -46.82 -13.50 -69.64
C PRO A 475 -46.31 -12.97 -68.27
N ALA A 476 -45.33 -12.06 -68.38
CA ALA A 476 -44.75 -11.21 -67.34
C ALA A 476 -45.77 -10.44 -66.46
N PHE A 477 -45.38 -10.22 -65.21
CA PHE A 477 -45.84 -9.10 -64.39
C PHE A 477 -44.63 -8.36 -63.83
N ASP A 478 -44.51 -7.12 -64.29
CA ASP A 478 -43.76 -6.02 -63.71
C ASP A 478 -44.70 -5.30 -62.74
N HIS A 479 -44.23 -4.98 -61.54
CA HIS A 479 -44.83 -3.93 -60.71
C HIS A 479 -43.74 -3.27 -59.87
N ALA A 480 -43.29 -2.14 -60.40
CA ALA A 480 -42.76 -1.03 -59.65
C ALA A 480 -43.76 -0.48 -58.63
N GLU A 481 -43.19 0.32 -57.71
CA GLU A 481 -43.78 1.39 -56.91
C GLU A 481 -44.08 1.13 -55.43
N LEU A 482 -43.41 1.98 -54.63
CA LEU A 482 -43.76 2.59 -53.33
C LEU A 482 -43.25 1.92 -52.05
#